data_AF-A0A520J1K7-F1
#
_entry.id   AF-A0A520J1K7-F1
#
_cell.length_a   1.000
_cell.length_b   1.000
_cell.length_c   1.000
_cell.angle_alpha   90.00
_cell.angle_beta   90.00
_cell.angle_gamma   90.00
#
_symmetry.space_group_name_H-M   'P 1'
#
loop_
_entity.id
_entity.type
_entity.pdbx_description
1 polymer ?
#
loop_
_entity_poly.entity_id
_entity_poly.type
_entity_poly.pdbx_seq_one_letter_code
_entity_poly.pdbx_strand_id
1 'polypeptide(L)'
;MPAMISMTLLVALVAFALFFDFLNGMHDAANSIATVVSTRVLKPQWAVLWAASFNFLALFVFGEHVANTVGKGIVDANVIDATVIWAALCGAVFW
;
A
#
# COMPACT_ATOMS: atom_id res chain seq x y z
N MET A 1 -8.24 -19.50 -20.52
CA MET A 1 -9.19 -19.94 -19.48
C MET A 1 -8.99 -19.00 -18.32
N PRO A 2 -9.98 -18.18 -17.89
CA PRO A 2 -9.77 -17.34 -16.71
C PRO A 2 -9.38 -18.27 -15.57
N ALA A 3 -8.20 -18.07 -14.99
CA ALA A 3 -7.80 -18.82 -13.81
C ALA A 3 -8.83 -18.48 -12.73
N MET A 4 -9.76 -19.38 -12.46
CA MET A 4 -10.65 -19.23 -11.32
C MET A 4 -9.77 -19.29 -10.07
N ILE A 5 -9.52 -18.13 -9.48
CA ILE A 5 -8.83 -18.04 -8.21
C ILE A 5 -9.65 -18.83 -7.19
N SER A 6 -9.00 -19.74 -6.46
CA SER A 6 -9.67 -20.39 -5.34
C SER A 6 -9.88 -19.35 -4.24
N MET A 7 -10.97 -19.48 -3.47
CA MET A 7 -11.25 -18.53 -2.37
C MET A 7 -10.06 -18.43 -1.41
N THR A 8 -9.38 -19.54 -1.15
CA THR A 8 -8.15 -19.59 -0.34
C THR A 8 -7.03 -18.72 -0.93
N LEU A 9 -6.81 -18.79 -2.24
CA LEU A 9 -5.76 -18.02 -2.90
C LEU A 9 -6.09 -16.53 -2.97
N LEU A 10 -7.38 -16.18 -3.10
CA LEU A 10 -7.84 -14.79 -3.01
C LEU A 10 -7.55 -14.20 -1.63
N VAL A 11 -7.94 -14.92 -0.57
CA VAL A 11 -7.72 -14.48 0.81
C VAL A 11 -6.21 -14.34 1.10
N ALA A 12 -5.41 -15.28 0.62
CA ALA A 12 -3.95 -15.21 0.73
C ALA A 12 -3.39 -13.98 -0.02
N LEU A 13 -3.89 -13.69 -1.22
CA LEU A 13 -3.48 -12.53 -2.01
C LEU A 13 -3.79 -11.22 -1.27
N VAL A 14 -5.02 -11.08 -0.76
CA VAL A 14 -5.43 -9.91 0.02
C VAL A 14 -4.58 -9.77 1.28
N ALA A 15 -4.33 -10.85 2.00
CA ALA A 15 -3.47 -10.82 3.19
C ALA A 15 -2.03 -10.40 2.84
N PHE A 16 -1.50 -10.85 1.70
CA PHE A 16 -0.17 -10.48 1.25
C PHE A 16 -0.10 -9.02 0.76
N ALA A 17 -1.16 -8.53 0.10
CA ALA A 17 -1.28 -7.11 -0.24
C ALA A 17 -1.31 -6.22 1.01
N LEU A 18 -2.07 -6.59 2.04
CA LEU A 18 -2.08 -5.87 3.32
C LEU A 18 -0.73 -5.92 4.03
N PHE A 19 0.00 -7.04 3.91
CA PHE A 19 1.36 -7.14 4.43
C PHE A 19 2.32 -6.19 3.71
N PHE A 20 2.26 -6.13 2.38
CA PHE A 20 3.00 -5.15 1.59
C PHE A 20 2.66 -3.72 1.99
N ASP A 21 1.37 -3.37 2.07
CA ASP A 21 0.92 -2.03 2.45
C ASP A 21 1.43 -1.62 3.84
N PHE A 22 1.51 -2.56 4.78
CA PHE A 22 2.09 -2.32 6.09
C PHE A 22 3.58 -1.98 6.00
N LEU A 23 4.37 -2.78 5.28
CA LEU A 23 5.80 -2.52 5.09
C LEU A 23 6.02 -1.17 4.40
N ASN A 24 5.30 -0.92 3.31
CA ASN A 24 5.40 0.33 2.54
C ASN A 24 5.03 1.54 3.41
N GLY A 25 3.97 1.42 4.21
CA GLY A 25 3.56 2.44 5.16
C GLY A 25 4.61 2.75 6.23
N MET A 26 5.41 1.78 6.68
CA MET A 26 6.51 2.02 7.62
C MET A 26 7.62 2.87 6.99
N HIS A 27 8.00 2.56 5.74
CA HIS A 27 9.00 3.33 5.00
C HIS A 27 8.54 4.78 4.77
N ASP A 28 7.28 4.95 4.35
CA ASP A 28 6.70 6.28 4.09
C ASP A 28 6.48 7.09 5.38
N ALA A 29 6.12 6.42 6.48
CA ALA A 29 5.99 7.07 7.78
C ALA A 29 7.32 7.68 8.22
N ALA A 30 8.45 6.98 8.02
CA ALA A 30 9.78 7.50 8.35
C ALA A 30 10.08 8.82 7.60
N ASN A 31 9.77 8.86 6.30
CA ASN A 31 9.94 10.07 5.47
C ASN A 31 9.06 11.23 5.95
N SER A 32 7.83 10.92 6.38
CA SER A 32 6.84 11.92 6.80
C SER A 32 7.13 12.53 8.19
N ILE A 33 7.79 11.78 9.08
CA ILE A 33 8.03 12.22 10.47
C ILE A 33 9.46 12.69 10.75
N ALA A 34 10.41 12.44 9.83
CA ALA A 34 11.83 12.71 10.05
C ALA A 34 12.12 14.14 10.52
N THR A 35 11.44 15.13 9.95
CA THR A 35 11.62 16.55 10.28
C THR A 35 11.08 16.89 11.68
N VAL A 36 9.87 16.45 12.00
CA VAL A 36 9.19 16.75 13.28
C VAL A 36 9.88 16.05 14.45
N VAL A 37 10.39 14.84 14.23
CA VAL A 37 11.15 14.08 15.24
C VAL A 37 12.55 14.65 15.43
N SER A 38 13.28 14.97 14.34
CA SER A 38 14.65 15.51 14.43
C SER A 38 14.69 16.91 15.06
N THR A 39 13.68 17.74 14.79
CA THR A 39 13.49 19.05 15.43
C THR A 39 12.93 18.97 16.85
N ARG A 40 12.60 17.77 17.32
CA ARG A 40 12.06 17.49 18.67
C ARG A 40 10.72 18.18 18.95
N VAL A 41 9.95 18.50 17.92
CA VAL A 41 8.59 19.05 18.06
C VAL A 41 7.64 17.98 18.60
N LEU A 42 7.78 16.73 18.14
CA LEU A 42 7.02 15.58 18.66
C LEU A 42 7.97 14.46 19.08
N LYS A 43 7.55 13.69 20.10
CA LYS A 43 8.19 12.39 20.41
C LYS A 43 7.88 11.39 19.28
N PRO A 44 8.79 10.43 18.99
CA PRO A 44 8.62 9.47 17.90
C PRO A 44 7.27 8.74 17.90
N GLN A 45 6.80 8.31 19.08
CA GLN A 45 5.52 7.58 19.22
C GLN A 45 4.32 8.41 18.74
N TRP A 46 4.28 9.70 19.10
CA TRP A 46 3.22 10.62 18.69
C TRP A 46 3.32 10.97 17.21
N ALA A 47 4.54 11.10 16.68
CA ALA A 47 4.74 11.36 15.26
C ALA A 47 4.26 10.19 14.38
N VAL A 48 4.53 8.94 14.79
CA VAL A 48 4.02 7.75 14.09
C VAL A 48 2.49 7.69 14.16
N LEU A 49 1.89 7.92 15.33
CA LEU A 49 0.43 7.96 15.46
C LEU A 49 -0.19 9.05 14.56
N TRP A 50 0.45 10.21 14.49
CA TRP A 50 0.06 11.30 13.61
C TRP A 50 0.11 10.87 12.14
N ALA A 51 1.26 10.36 11.68
CA ALA A 51 1.43 9.89 10.31
C ALA A 51 0.38 8.82 9.93
N ALA A 52 0.19 7.80 10.77
CA ALA A 52 -0.80 6.74 10.54
C ALA A 52 -2.23 7.30 10.45
N SER A 53 -2.60 8.22 11.34
CA SER A 53 -3.94 8.83 11.37
C SER A 53 -4.23 9.63 10.09
N PHE A 54 -3.29 10.48 9.68
CA PHE A 54 -3.47 11.29 8.47
C PHE A 54 -3.38 10.45 7.19
N ASN A 55 -2.54 9.42 7.14
CA ASN A 55 -2.48 8.49 6.01
C ASN A 55 -3.82 7.75 5.83
N PHE A 56 -4.40 7.25 6.93
CA PHE A 56 -5.72 6.61 6.90
C PHE A 56 -6.84 7.59 6.52
N LEU A 57 -6.85 8.79 7.11
CA LEU A 57 -7.87 9.81 6.81
C LEU A 57 -7.80 10.33 5.37
N ALA A 58 -6.60 10.37 4.77
CA ALA A 58 -6.42 10.86 3.42
C ALA A 58 -7.27 10.08 2.39
N LEU A 59 -7.46 8.77 2.58
CA LEU A 59 -8.32 7.97 1.72
C LEU A 59 -9.76 8.51 1.66
N PHE A 60 -10.32 8.94 2.80
CA PHE A 60 -11.69 9.44 2.87
C PHE A 60 -11.85 10.86 2.32
N VAL A 61 -10.77 11.64 2.31
CA VAL A 61 -10.78 13.03 1.84
C VAL A 61 -10.48 13.12 0.34
N PHE A 62 -9.53 12.32 -0.15
CA PHE A 62 -9.01 12.39 -1.51
C PHE A 62 -9.45 11.22 -2.41
N GLY A 63 -10.02 10.15 -1.85
CA GLY A 63 -10.47 8.98 -2.58
C GLY A 63 -9.33 8.18 -3.22
N GLU A 64 -9.70 7.22 -4.06
CA GLU A 64 -8.82 6.25 -4.70
C GLU A 64 -8.32 6.67 -6.10
N HIS A 65 -8.24 7.97 -6.39
CA HIS A 65 -7.89 8.50 -7.71
C HIS A 65 -6.51 8.03 -8.22
N VAL A 66 -5.52 7.95 -7.33
CA VAL A 66 -4.18 7.44 -7.68
C VAL A 66 -4.26 5.97 -8.06
N ALA A 67 -4.97 5.15 -7.28
CA ALA A 67 -5.13 3.72 -7.57
C ALA A 67 -5.81 3.48 -8.93
N ASN A 68 -6.83 4.28 -9.27
CA ASN A 68 -7.47 4.23 -10.59
C ASN A 68 -6.51 4.58 -11.72
N THR A 69 -5.68 5.61 -11.54
CA THR A 69 -4.70 6.05 -12.54
C THR A 69 -3.62 4.99 -12.75
N VAL A 70 -3.11 4.39 -11.67
CA VAL A 70 -2.09 3.34 -11.75
C VAL A 70 -2.68 2.06 -12.36
N GLY A 71 -3.89 1.66 -11.94
CA GLY A 71 -4.52 0.42 -12.36
C GLY A 71 -5.08 0.41 -13.78
N LYS A 72 -5.39 1.57 -14.37
CA LYS A 72 -5.98 1.67 -15.71
C LYS A 72 -5.22 2.59 -16.68
N GLY A 73 -4.38 3.47 -16.17
CA GLY A 73 -3.69 4.49 -16.95
C GLY A 73 -2.24 4.14 -17.30
N ILE A 74 -1.63 3.17 -16.60
CA ILE A 74 -0.22 2.80 -16.80
C ILE A 74 -0.08 1.41 -17.43
N VAL A 75 -0.88 0.44 -16.96
CA VAL A 75 -0.85 -0.95 -17.43
C VAL A 75 -2.14 -1.27 -18.19
N ASP A 76 -2.04 -2.06 -19.26
CA ASP A 76 -3.22 -2.55 -19.97
C ASP A 76 -4.07 -3.42 -19.04
N ALA A 77 -5.30 -2.99 -18.77
CA ALA A 77 -6.20 -3.68 -17.85
C ALA A 77 -6.55 -5.11 -18.30
N ASN A 78 -6.38 -5.42 -19.60
CA ASN A 78 -6.68 -6.76 -20.13
C ASN A 78 -5.68 -7.82 -19.72
N VAL A 79 -4.47 -7.42 -19.30
CA VAL A 79 -3.43 -8.37 -18.86
C VAL A 79 -3.35 -8.51 -17.34
N ILE A 80 -4.13 -7.72 -16.59
CA ILE A 80 -4.12 -7.76 -15.12
C ILE A 80 -4.97 -8.95 -14.66
N ASP A 81 -4.30 -10.04 -14.32
CA ASP A 81 -4.91 -11.18 -13.63
C ASP A 81 -4.30 -11.41 -12.24
N ALA A 82 -4.85 -12.39 -11.54
CA ALA A 82 -4.38 -12.82 -10.23
C ALA A 82 -2.87 -13.13 -10.19
N THR A 83 -2.35 -13.77 -11.23
CA THR A 83 -0.95 -14.20 -11.30
C THR A 83 -0.03 -13.01 -11.47
N VAL A 84 -0.41 -12.02 -12.28
CA VAL A 84 0.32 -10.76 -12.43
C VAL A 84 0.34 -9.98 -11.12
N ILE A 85 -0.79 -9.91 -10.40
CA ILE A 85 -0.86 -9.23 -9.09
C ILE A 85 0.06 -9.91 -8.08
N TRP A 86 0.05 -11.25 -8.02
CA TRP A 86 0.97 -12.01 -7.16
C TRP A 86 2.44 -11.73 -7.48
N ALA A 87 2.81 -11.76 -8.76
CA ALA A 87 4.19 -11.49 -9.18
C ALA A 87 4.63 -10.06 -8.83
N ALA A 88 3.75 -9.08 -9.05
CA ALA A 88 3.99 -7.68 -8.71
C ALA A 88 4.19 -7.50 -7.19
N LEU A 89 3.31 -8.08 -6.37
CA LEU A 89 3.42 -8.01 -4.91
C LEU A 89 4.68 -8.69 -4.39
N CYS A 90 5.04 -9.86 -4.93
CA CYS A 90 6.28 -10.55 -4.55
C CYS A 90 7.52 -9.71 -4.86
N GLY A 91 7.56 -9.10 -6.06
CA GLY A 91 8.65 -8.19 -6.43
C GLY A 91 8.71 -6.95 -5.54
N ALA A 92 7.56 -6.38 -5.21
CA ALA A 92 7.48 -5.17 -4.39
C ALA A 92 7.82 -5.42 -2.92
N VAL A 93 7.45 -6.57 -2.35
CA VAL A 93 7.81 -6.98 -0.98
C VAL A 93 9.29 -7.35 -0.85
N PHE A 94 9.89 -7.89 -1.92
CA PHE A 94 11.29 -8.28 -1.92
C PHE A 94 12.26 -7.09 -2.01
N TRP A 95 11.84 -5.99 -2.63
CA TRP A 95 12.62 -4.76 -2.78
C TRP A 95 12.82 -4.06 -1.44
#